data_AF-A0A9E4N313-F1
#
_entry.id   AF-A0A9E4N313-F1
#
_cell.length_a   1.000
_cell.length_b   1.000
_cell.length_c   1.000
_cell.angle_alpha   90.00
_cell.angle_beta   90.00
_cell.angle_gamma   90.00
#
_symmetry.space_group_name_H-M   'P 1'
#
loop_
_entity.id
_entity.type
_entity.pdbx_description
1 polymer ?
#
loop_
_entity_poly.entity_id
_entity_poly.type
_entity_poly.pdbx_seq_one_letter_code
_entity_poly.pdbx_strand_id
1 'polypeptide(L)'
;MGIIVFLKQFIFEEAIFRPGIISPSMDRIDASYIALISAIIFGVAHFSGMPHGLIGMLKAGLLGWFLAKSVIETQGIFWAWSIHFIQDVVIYLGFMIN
;
A
#
# COMPACT_ATOMS: atom_id res chain seq x y z
N MET A 1 -19.31 1.45 -4.68
CA MET A 1 -18.16 2.30 -5.03
C MET A 1 -17.94 2.20 -6.54
N GLY A 2 -17.92 3.30 -7.30
CA GLY A 2 -17.76 3.22 -8.77
C GLY A 2 -16.32 2.90 -9.19
N ILE A 3 -16.14 2.23 -10.34
CA ILE A 3 -14.84 1.86 -10.94
C ILE A 3 -13.85 3.04 -11.02
N ILE A 4 -14.34 4.25 -11.30
CA ILE A 4 -13.51 5.46 -11.42
C ILE A 4 -12.95 5.90 -10.04
N VAL A 5 -13.69 5.68 -8.96
CA VAL A 5 -13.22 5.98 -7.59
C VAL A 5 -12.15 4.97 -7.18
N PHE A 6 -12.34 3.71 -7.56
CA PHE A 6 -11.38 2.62 -7.32
C PHE A 6 -10.03 2.86 -8.02
N LEU A 7 -10.06 3.22 -9.31
CA LEU A 7 -8.85 3.50 -10.09
C LEU A 7 -8.09 4.76 -9.65
N LYS A 8 -8.76 5.71 -8.99
CA LYS A 8 -8.08 6.90 -8.44
C LYS A 8 -7.38 6.60 -7.12
N GLN A 9 -7.99 5.76 -6.28
CA GLN A 9 -7.53 5.47 -4.92
C GLN A 9 -6.08 4.95 -4.91
N PHE A 10 -5.78 3.92 -5.72
CA PHE A 10 -4.47 3.27 -5.70
C PHE A 10 -3.33 4.15 -6.23
N ILE A 11 -3.60 5.06 -7.19
CA ILE A 11 -2.60 5.99 -7.74
C ILE A 11 -2.22 7.06 -6.70
N PHE A 12 -3.20 7.62 -6.00
CA PHE A 12 -2.94 8.66 -4.99
C PHE A 12 -2.26 8.07 -3.75
N GLU A 13 -2.66 6.87 -3.32
CA GLU A 13 -2.03 6.25 -2.15
C GLU A 13 -0.56 5.90 -2.40
N GLU A 14 -0.22 5.30 -3.55
CA GLU A 14 1.18 5.02 -3.85
C GLU A 14 2.01 6.30 -4.07
N ALA A 15 1.41 7.37 -4.65
CA ALA A 15 2.06 8.66 -4.80
C ALA A 15 2.28 9.41 -3.46
N ILE A 16 1.48 9.15 -2.43
CA ILE A 16 1.63 9.72 -1.09
C ILE A 16 2.60 8.87 -0.25
N PHE A 17 2.40 7.55 -0.21
CA PHE A 17 3.10 6.68 0.73
C PHE A 17 4.50 6.25 0.30
N ARG A 18 4.88 6.32 -0.99
CA ARG A 18 6.27 5.98 -1.43
C ARG A 18 7.16 7.19 -1.66
N PRO A 19 6.85 8.13 -2.56
CA PRO A 19 7.67 9.31 -2.76
C PRO A 19 7.69 10.21 -1.52
N GLY A 20 6.60 10.26 -0.74
CA GLY A 20 6.50 11.13 0.44
C GLY A 20 7.17 10.59 1.70
N ILE A 21 7.28 9.26 1.86
CA ILE A 21 7.81 8.63 3.08
C ILE A 21 9.13 7.90 2.82
N ILE A 22 9.22 7.15 1.73
CA ILE A 22 10.37 6.27 1.47
C ILE A 22 11.51 7.09 0.87
N SER A 23 11.28 7.76 -0.27
CA SER A 23 12.33 8.45 -1.02
C SER A 23 13.12 9.50 -0.22
N PRO A 24 12.52 10.32 0.67
CA PRO A 24 13.25 11.32 1.45
C PRO A 24 14.00 10.73 2.66
N SER A 25 13.68 9.49 3.02
CA SER A 25 14.16 8.84 4.26
C SER A 25 15.30 7.85 4.01
N MET A 26 15.51 7.39 2.76
CA MET A 26 16.48 6.34 2.43
C MET A 26 17.92 6.68 2.83
N ASP A 27 18.28 7.96 2.90
CA ASP A 27 19.62 8.41 3.28
C ASP A 27 19.76 8.76 4.78
N ARG A 28 18.66 8.66 5.55
CA ARG A 28 18.59 9.15 6.94
C ARG A 28 18.18 8.10 7.95
N ILE A 29 17.51 7.04 7.51
CA ILE A 29 16.88 6.02 8.36
C ILE A 29 17.15 4.65 7.72
N ASP A 30 17.42 3.62 8.54
CA ASP A 30 17.61 2.28 7.98
C ASP A 30 16.36 1.79 7.25
N ALA A 31 16.59 1.11 6.12
CA ALA A 31 15.55 0.54 5.26
C ALA A 31 14.48 -0.26 6.01
N SER A 32 14.87 -1.02 7.05
CA SER A 32 13.96 -1.81 7.86
C SER A 32 12.97 -0.95 8.64
N TYR A 33 13.41 0.19 9.18
CA TYR A 33 12.53 1.12 9.88
C TYR A 33 11.60 1.85 8.90
N ILE A 34 12.10 2.23 7.72
CA ILE A 34 11.27 2.84 6.66
C ILE A 34 10.14 1.88 6.26
N ALA A 35 10.45 0.61 6.05
CA ALA A 35 9.46 -0.41 5.71
C ALA A 35 8.44 -0.63 6.84
N LEU A 36 8.88 -0.62 8.11
CA LEU A 36 8.00 -0.78 9.25
C LEU A 36 7.07 0.44 9.45
N ILE A 37 7.59 1.65 9.30
CA ILE A 37 6.80 2.89 9.37
C ILE A 37 5.73 2.89 8.27
N SER A 38 6.11 2.52 7.04
CA SER A 38 5.15 2.33 5.93
C SER A 38 4.07 1.31 6.29
N ALA A 39 4.45 0.17 6.88
CA ALA A 39 3.51 -0.86 7.31
C ALA A 39 2.46 -0.33 8.29
N ILE A 40 2.91 0.41 9.31
CA ILE A 40 2.04 0.94 10.37
C ILE A 40 1.09 1.98 9.78
N ILE A 41 1.61 2.97 9.05
CA ILE A 41 0.80 4.06 8.50
C ILE A 41 -0.23 3.51 7.51
N PHE A 42 0.20 2.65 6.59
CA PHE A 42 -0.67 2.06 5.59
C PHE A 42 -1.74 1.17 6.23
N GLY A 43 -1.37 0.35 7.21
CA GLY A 43 -2.30 -0.47 7.96
C GLY A 43 -3.36 0.35 8.69
N VAL A 44 -2.95 1.35 9.49
CA VAL A 44 -3.86 2.22 10.26
C VAL A 44 -4.83 2.97 9.35
N ALA A 45 -4.37 3.47 8.19
CA ALA A 45 -5.22 4.13 7.21
C ALA A 45 -6.36 3.22 6.71
N HIS A 46 -6.15 1.90 6.73
CA HIS A 46 -7.11 0.90 6.28
C HIS A 46 -7.99 0.32 7.40
N PHE A 47 -7.89 0.80 8.65
CA PHE A 47 -8.73 0.28 9.75
C PHE A 47 -10.24 0.37 9.46
N SER A 48 -10.67 1.51 8.88
CA SER A 48 -12.05 1.74 8.43
C SER A 48 -12.24 1.50 6.93
N GLY A 49 -11.21 1.01 6.25
CA GLY A 49 -11.19 0.78 4.80
C GLY A 49 -11.64 -0.64 4.43
N MET A 50 -11.29 -1.09 3.24
CA MET A 50 -11.54 -2.45 2.80
C MET A 50 -10.19 -3.15 2.52
N PRO A 51 -9.86 -4.28 3.18
CA PRO A 51 -10.63 -4.98 4.21
C PRO A 51 -10.73 -4.22 5.54
N HIS A 52 -11.90 -4.29 6.20
CA HIS A 52 -12.21 -3.52 7.40
C HIS A 52 -11.81 -4.20 8.72
N GLY A 53 -11.65 -3.39 9.76
CA GLY A 53 -11.40 -3.80 11.13
C GLY A 53 -9.95 -4.21 11.38
N LEU A 54 -9.69 -4.77 12.58
CA LEU A 54 -8.33 -5.09 13.02
C LEU A 54 -7.61 -6.07 12.09
N ILE A 55 -8.32 -7.10 11.60
CA ILE A 55 -7.74 -8.08 10.67
C ILE A 55 -7.39 -7.41 9.34
N GLY A 56 -8.25 -6.51 8.84
CA GLY A 56 -8.02 -5.75 7.63
C GLY A 56 -6.81 -4.83 7.76
N MET A 57 -6.73 -4.09 8.86
CA MET A 57 -5.59 -3.23 9.23
C MET A 57 -4.26 -4.00 9.24
N LEU A 58 -4.22 -5.20 9.85
CA LEU A 58 -3.01 -6.03 9.90
C LEU A 58 -2.59 -6.54 8.52
N LYS A 59 -3.55 -7.00 7.71
CA LYS A 59 -3.29 -7.44 6.32
C LYS A 59 -2.79 -6.31 5.45
N ALA A 60 -3.44 -5.14 5.54
CA ALA A 60 -3.02 -3.94 4.84
C ALA A 60 -1.61 -3.52 5.29
N GLY A 61 -1.31 -3.53 6.59
CA GLY A 61 0.03 -3.21 7.07
C GLY A 61 1.11 -4.16 6.54
N LEU A 62 0.83 -5.47 6.50
CA LEU A 62 1.73 -6.47 5.90
C LEU A 62 1.98 -6.20 4.41
N LEU A 63 0.93 -5.83 3.68
CA LEU A 63 1.06 -5.40 2.29
C LEU A 63 1.88 -4.11 2.17
N GLY A 64 1.58 -3.09 2.96
CA GLY A 64 2.30 -1.81 2.98
C GLY A 64 3.80 -1.95 3.33
N TRP A 65 4.15 -2.95 4.15
CA TRP A 65 5.55 -3.35 4.38
C TRP A 65 6.19 -3.93 3.11
N PHE A 66 5.52 -4.89 2.47
CA PHE A 66 6.02 -5.56 1.28
C PHE A 66 6.19 -4.60 0.10
N LEU A 67 5.20 -3.72 -0.11
CA LEU A 67 5.26 -2.67 -1.13
C LEU A 67 6.44 -1.72 -0.87
N ALA A 68 6.65 -1.30 0.38
CA ALA A 68 7.80 -0.46 0.72
C ALA A 68 9.15 -1.15 0.46
N LYS A 69 9.26 -2.43 0.83
CA LYS A 69 10.45 -3.25 0.52
C LYS A 69 10.73 -3.30 -0.98
N SER A 70 9.70 -3.47 -1.81
CA SER A 70 9.86 -3.48 -3.28
C SER A 70 10.44 -2.17 -3.81
N VAL A 71 10.01 -1.01 -3.29
CA VAL A 71 10.54 0.30 -3.68
C VAL A 71 11.99 0.47 -3.21
N ILE A 72 12.28 0.09 -1.96
CA ILE A 72 13.63 0.22 -1.40
C ILE A 72 14.63 -0.65 -2.17
N GLU A 73 14.26 -1.89 -2.50
CA GLU A 73 15.18 -2.82 -3.15
C GLU A 73 15.36 -2.56 -4.64
N THR A 74 14.31 -2.10 -5.32
CA THR A 74 14.35 -1.87 -6.78
C THR A 74 14.58 -0.41 -7.17
N GLN A 75 14.58 0.50 -6.20
CA GLN A 75 14.70 1.94 -6.39
C GLN A 75 13.65 2.50 -7.38
N GLY A 76 12.49 1.83 -7.48
CA GLY A 76 11.43 2.17 -8.43
C GLY A 76 10.05 1.83 -7.90
N ILE A 77 9.04 2.59 -8.34
CA ILE A 77 7.65 2.43 -7.89
C ILE A 77 6.87 1.35 -8.67
N PHE A 78 7.41 0.88 -9.80
CA PHE A 78 6.70 -0.01 -10.72
C PHE A 78 6.14 -1.27 -10.05
N TRP A 79 6.94 -1.93 -9.20
CA TRP A 79 6.52 -3.15 -8.52
C TRP A 79 5.46 -2.88 -7.45
N ALA A 80 5.68 -1.86 -6.60
CA ALA A 80 4.70 -1.47 -5.60
C ALA A 80 3.34 -1.13 -6.24
N TRP A 81 3.37 -0.34 -7.32
CA TRP A 81 2.18 0.02 -8.08
C TRP A 81 1.47 -1.20 -8.68
N SER A 82 2.22 -2.10 -9.33
CA SER A 82 1.64 -3.28 -9.99
C SER A 82 1.00 -4.24 -8.99
N ILE A 83 1.66 -4.48 -7.86
CA ILE A 83 1.18 -5.39 -6.81
C ILE A 83 -0.10 -4.82 -6.18
N HIS A 84 -0.11 -3.53 -5.83
CA HIS A 84 -1.27 -2.87 -5.25
C HIS A 84 -2.45 -2.89 -6.24
N PHE A 85 -2.22 -2.52 -7.49
CA PHE A 85 -3.26 -2.55 -8.53
C PHE A 85 -3.89 -3.94 -8.71
N ILE A 86 -3.07 -5.00 -8.76
CA ILE A 86 -3.58 -6.37 -8.90
C ILE A 86 -4.39 -6.78 -7.66
N GLN A 87 -3.92 -6.45 -6.46
CA GLN A 87 -4.64 -6.75 -5.22
C GLN A 87 -6.01 -6.08 -5.18
N ASP A 88 -6.07 -4.83 -5.63
CA ASP A 88 -7.31 -4.08 -5.79
C ASP A 88 -8.26 -4.77 -6.78
N VAL A 89 -7.79 -5.14 -7.98
CA VAL A 89 -8.60 -5.89 -8.96
C VAL A 89 -9.14 -7.19 -8.36
N VAL A 90 -8.32 -7.95 -7.64
CA VAL A 90 -8.72 -9.21 -7.01
C VAL A 90 -9.80 -9.00 -5.96
N ILE A 91 -9.66 -7.99 -5.09
CA ILE A 91 -10.67 -7.66 -4.07
C ILE A 91 -11.98 -7.26 -4.74
N TYR A 92 -11.92 -6.39 -5.74
CA TYR A 92 -13.09 -5.92 -6.46
C TYR A 92 -13.84 -7.06 -7.14
N LEU A 93 -13.13 -7.94 -7.87
CA LEU A 93 -13.72 -9.12 -8.49
C LEU A 93 -14.30 -10.09 -7.46
N GLY A 94 -13.59 -10.33 -6.35
CA GLY A 94 -14.07 -11.16 -5.26
C GLY A 94 -15.41 -10.67 -4.68
N PHE A 95 -15.62 -9.36 -4.63
CA PHE A 95 -16.89 -8.76 -4.22
C PHE A 95 -18.01 -8.88 -5.24
N MET A 96 -17.69 -8.91 -6.54
CA MET A 96 -18.71 -9.00 -7.59
C MET A 96 -19.29 -10.40 -7.76
N ILE A 97 -18.54 -11.43 -7.35
CA ILE A 97 -18.90 -12.84 -7.52
C ILE A 97 -19.50 -13.48 -6.27
N ASN A 98 -19.61 -12.75 -5.15
CA ASN A 98 -20.30 -13.13 -3.92
C ASN A 98 -21.55 -12.27 -3.75
#